data_AF-A0A1Y5DU61-F1
#
_entry.id   AF-A0A1Y5DU61-F1
#
_cell.length_a   1.000
_cell.length_b   1.000
_cell.length_c   1.000
_cell.angle_alpha   90.00
_cell.angle_beta   90.00
_cell.angle_gamma   90.00
#
_symmetry.space_group_name_H-M   'P 1'
#
loop_
_entity.id
_entity.type
_entity.pdbx_description
1 polymer ?
#
loop_
_entity_poly.entity_id
_entity_poly.type
_entity_poly.pdbx_seq_one_letter_code
_entity_poly.pdbx_strand_id
1 'polypeptide(L)'
;KNIVVIYKKKSNAIIKQLDNRAIYIYKEAKELELGKMYDLEVKRIKNYHGLKEIVKINTHKFKKEFPQYKTLYTQANTIDILDFDSQNEIITNLSGIYKKGYLHYLKKNVKKKIKLYSKNRSLLPKNGQKINIISGHLSFYKSKAQIIIYKESDFSVN
;
A
#
# COMPACT_ATOMS: atom_id res chain seq x y z
N LYS A 1 -9.48 13.08 -10.87
CA LYS A 1 -9.81 14.34 -10.16
C LYS A 1 -10.05 14.05 -8.69
N ASN A 2 -9.85 15.03 -7.78
CA ASN A 2 -10.06 14.90 -6.33
C ASN A 2 -9.38 13.67 -5.71
N ILE A 3 -8.10 13.47 -6.03
CA ILE A 3 -7.34 12.29 -5.62
C ILE A 3 -6.50 12.66 -4.41
N VAL A 4 -6.57 11.86 -3.35
CA VAL A 4 -5.81 12.07 -2.11
C VAL A 4 -4.54 11.24 -2.15
N VAL A 5 -3.41 11.83 -1.76
CA VAL A 5 -2.18 11.08 -1.47
C VAL A 5 -2.35 10.43 -0.09
N ILE A 6 -2.54 9.12 -0.06
CA ILE A 6 -2.80 8.37 1.17
C ILE A 6 -1.54 7.73 1.74
N TYR A 7 -0.51 7.52 0.92
CA TYR A 7 0.79 7.03 1.37
C TYR A 7 1.90 7.61 0.51
N LYS A 8 3.06 7.89 1.11
CA LYS A 8 4.21 8.44 0.39
C LYS A 8 5.53 7.90 0.92
N LYS A 9 6.42 7.53 -0.01
CA LYS A 9 7.82 7.19 0.27
C LYS A 9 8.70 7.77 -0.84
N LYS A 10 9.46 8.83 -0.51
CA LYS A 10 10.30 9.57 -1.46
C LYS A 10 9.45 10.04 -2.66
N SER A 11 9.86 9.68 -3.88
CA SER A 11 9.16 10.00 -5.13
C SER A 11 8.06 9.00 -5.50
N ASN A 12 7.71 8.06 -4.62
CA ASN A 12 6.59 7.15 -4.84
C ASN A 12 5.42 7.51 -3.92
N ALA A 13 4.21 7.25 -4.38
CA ALA A 13 3.00 7.47 -3.60
C ALA A 13 1.92 6.44 -3.92
N ILE A 14 1.00 6.23 -2.98
CA ILE A 14 -0.29 5.63 -3.23
C ILE A 14 -1.33 6.75 -3.16
N ILE A 15 -2.15 6.82 -4.19
CA ILE A 15 -3.21 7.80 -4.32
C ILE A 15 -4.56 7.09 -4.41
N LYS A 16 -5.62 7.73 -3.90
CA LYS A 16 -6.96 7.14 -3.89
C LYS A 16 -8.02 8.22 -4.01
N GLN A 17 -9.08 7.94 -4.77
CA GLN A 17 -10.31 8.74 -4.73
C GLN A 17 -11.25 8.17 -3.67
N LEU A 18 -12.16 8.99 -3.14
CA LEU A 18 -13.21 8.51 -2.24
C LEU A 18 -13.97 7.36 -2.92
N ASP A 19 -14.14 6.25 -2.18
CA ASP A 19 -14.86 5.05 -2.59
C ASP A 19 -14.40 4.40 -3.91
N ASN A 20 -13.13 4.64 -4.29
CA ASN A 20 -12.54 4.04 -5.50
C ASN A 20 -11.20 3.37 -5.18
N ARG A 21 -10.67 2.62 -6.16
CA ARG A 21 -9.41 1.88 -6.02
C ARG A 21 -8.21 2.80 -5.83
N ALA A 22 -7.25 2.34 -5.03
CA ALA A 22 -5.93 2.93 -4.94
C ALA A 22 -5.09 2.71 -6.20
N ILE A 23 -4.20 3.66 -6.50
CA ILE A 23 -3.23 3.56 -7.61
C ILE A 23 -1.84 3.92 -7.10
N TYR A 24 -0.85 3.13 -7.50
CA TYR A 24 0.56 3.41 -7.23
C TYR A 24 1.16 4.38 -8.25
N ILE A 25 1.88 5.38 -7.77
CA ILE A 25 2.70 6.29 -8.56
C ILE A 25 4.16 5.91 -8.33
N TYR A 26 4.83 5.47 -9.40
CA TYR A 26 6.23 5.10 -9.38
C TYR A 26 7.10 6.29 -9.84
N LYS A 27 7.97 6.77 -8.95
CA LYS A 27 8.96 7.83 -9.17
C LYS A 27 8.46 9.20 -9.68
N GLU A 28 7.16 9.40 -9.87
CA GLU A 28 6.57 10.66 -10.36
C GLU A 28 5.82 11.46 -9.28
N ALA A 29 5.96 11.10 -8.00
CA ALA A 29 5.24 11.74 -6.90
C ALA A 29 6.12 12.70 -6.09
N LYS A 30 7.26 13.21 -6.60
CA LYS A 30 8.21 14.04 -5.83
C LYS A 30 7.53 15.27 -5.23
N GLU A 31 6.74 15.97 -6.04
CA GLU A 31 6.05 17.22 -5.72
C GLU A 31 4.69 17.01 -5.01
N LEU A 32 4.20 15.77 -4.96
CA LEU A 32 2.97 15.45 -4.26
C LEU A 32 3.25 15.24 -2.77
N GLU A 33 2.40 15.80 -1.92
CA GLU A 33 2.52 15.69 -0.46
C GLU A 33 1.45 14.77 0.13
N LEU A 34 1.82 14.03 1.19
CA LEU A 34 0.93 13.13 1.91
C LEU A 34 -0.20 13.91 2.57
N GLY A 35 -1.44 13.41 2.49
CA GLY A 35 -2.59 14.09 3.08
C GLY A 35 -3.07 15.29 2.28
N LYS A 36 -2.60 15.51 1.05
CA LYS A 36 -3.12 16.55 0.15
C LYS A 36 -3.96 15.94 -0.97
N MET A 37 -4.93 16.72 -1.44
CA MET A 37 -5.80 16.37 -2.55
C MET A 37 -5.40 17.13 -3.83
N TYR A 38 -5.39 16.42 -4.96
CA TYR A 38 -4.99 16.95 -6.26
C TYR A 38 -5.96 16.54 -7.38
N ASP A 39 -6.00 17.36 -8.43
CA ASP A 39 -6.33 16.89 -9.77
C ASP A 39 -5.03 16.51 -10.47
N LEU A 40 -4.97 15.32 -11.08
CA LEU A 40 -3.81 14.82 -11.80
C LEU A 40 -4.17 14.56 -13.26
N GLU A 41 -3.29 14.99 -14.16
CA GLU A 41 -3.31 14.60 -15.56
C GLU A 41 -2.26 13.51 -15.78
N VAL A 42 -2.72 12.28 -16.00
CA VAL A 42 -1.85 11.12 -16.15
C VAL A 42 -1.50 10.94 -17.63
N LYS A 43 -0.20 10.97 -17.94
CA LYS A 43 0.29 10.72 -19.31
C LYS A 43 0.53 9.26 -19.60
N ARG A 44 0.97 8.48 -18.61
CA ARG A 44 1.32 7.07 -18.83
C ARG A 44 1.11 6.19 -17.61
N ILE A 45 0.45 5.06 -17.86
CA ILE A 45 0.29 3.94 -16.93
C ILE A 45 1.03 2.73 -17.51
N LYS A 46 1.62 1.90 -16.65
CA LYS A 46 2.23 0.62 -17.03
C LYS A 46 1.68 -0.49 -16.14
N ASN A 47 1.68 -1.70 -16.69
CA ASN A 47 1.52 -2.92 -15.91
C ASN A 47 2.89 -3.55 -15.71
N TYR A 48 3.41 -3.52 -14.47
CA TYR A 48 4.72 -4.07 -14.13
C TYR A 48 4.55 -5.34 -13.31
N HIS A 49 4.80 -6.50 -13.93
CA HIS A 49 4.63 -7.83 -13.30
C HIS A 49 3.26 -8.05 -12.63
N GLY A 50 2.21 -7.42 -13.17
CA GLY A 50 0.84 -7.46 -12.67
C GLY A 50 0.40 -6.19 -11.93
N LEU A 51 1.32 -5.36 -11.43
CA LEU A 51 0.94 -4.15 -10.73
C LEU A 51 0.66 -3.01 -11.71
N LYS A 52 -0.52 -2.37 -11.61
CA LYS A 52 -0.83 -1.17 -12.39
C LYS A 52 -0.25 0.06 -11.71
N GLU A 53 0.62 0.78 -12.42
CA GLU A 53 1.38 1.91 -11.88
C GLU A 53 1.32 3.14 -12.81
N ILE A 54 1.15 4.33 -12.26
CA ILE A 54 1.38 5.60 -12.96
C ILE A 54 2.89 5.85 -13.00
N VAL A 55 3.42 6.01 -14.23
CA VAL A 55 4.85 6.20 -14.49
C VAL A 55 5.16 7.51 -15.22
N LYS A 56 4.12 8.32 -15.51
CA LYS A 56 4.28 9.69 -15.99
C LYS A 56 3.05 10.54 -15.66
N ILE A 57 3.26 11.66 -14.99
CA ILE A 57 2.27 12.70 -14.73
C ILE A 57 2.63 13.91 -15.61
N ASN A 58 1.64 14.50 -16.28
CA ASN A 58 1.81 15.74 -17.05
C ASN A 58 1.75 16.94 -16.12
N THR A 59 0.63 17.07 -15.43
CA THR A 59 0.33 18.19 -14.54
C THR A 59 -0.35 17.68 -13.28
N HIS A 60 -0.19 18.45 -12.22
CA HIS A 60 -0.93 18.28 -10.98
C HIS A 60 -1.43 19.64 -10.51
N LYS A 61 -2.63 19.67 -9.95
CA LYS A 61 -3.23 20.88 -9.40
C LYS A 61 -3.66 20.60 -7.97
N PHE A 62 -3.02 21.25 -7.00
CA PHE A 62 -3.43 21.18 -5.60
C PHE A 62 -4.86 21.70 -5.45
N LYS A 63 -5.63 21.03 -4.59
CA LYS A 63 -7.02 21.37 -4.30
C LYS A 63 -7.18 21.84 -2.87
N LYS A 64 -6.86 20.96 -1.92
CA LYS A 64 -7.00 21.21 -0.48
C LYS A 64 -6.21 20.19 0.32
N GLU A 65 -5.99 20.52 1.58
CA GLU A 65 -5.55 19.57 2.60
C GLU A 65 -6.65 18.52 2.88
N PHE A 66 -6.21 17.33 3.26
CA PHE A 66 -7.02 16.18 3.66
C PHE A 66 -6.27 15.41 4.77
N PRO A 67 -6.10 16.02 5.96
CA PRO A 67 -5.29 15.44 7.05
C PRO A 67 -5.80 14.07 7.51
N GLN A 68 -7.09 13.79 7.33
CA GLN A 68 -7.74 12.52 7.63
C GLN A 68 -7.53 11.43 6.57
N TYR A 69 -6.51 11.51 5.72
CA TYR A 69 -6.24 10.53 4.64
C TYR A 69 -6.19 9.06 5.07
N LYS A 70 -5.87 8.78 6.34
CA LYS A 70 -5.88 7.41 6.89
C LYS A 70 -7.27 6.77 6.90
N THR A 71 -8.35 7.56 6.86
CA THR A 71 -9.71 7.02 6.72
C THR A 71 -9.92 6.30 5.38
N LEU A 72 -9.05 6.53 4.40
CA LEU A 72 -9.06 5.88 3.09
C LEU A 72 -8.28 4.56 3.06
N TYR A 73 -7.63 4.18 4.17
CA TYR A 73 -6.98 2.87 4.29
C TYR A 73 -8.03 1.76 4.39
N THR A 74 -7.68 0.62 3.84
CA THR A 74 -8.58 -0.52 3.74
C THR A 74 -8.35 -1.47 4.91
N GLN A 75 -9.43 -1.83 5.61
CA GLN A 75 -9.37 -2.80 6.70
C GLN A 75 -9.07 -4.19 6.12
N ALA A 76 -7.98 -4.83 6.53
CA ALA A 76 -7.56 -6.09 5.89
C ALA A 76 -8.58 -7.23 6.05
N ASN A 77 -9.45 -7.16 7.06
CA ASN A 77 -10.49 -8.14 7.32
C ASN A 77 -11.75 -7.96 6.45
N THR A 78 -11.94 -6.81 5.79
CA THR A 78 -13.12 -6.54 4.95
C THR A 78 -12.94 -6.94 3.48
N ILE A 79 -11.71 -7.22 3.05
CA ILE A 79 -11.37 -7.59 1.68
C ILE A 79 -10.70 -8.95 1.60
N ASP A 80 -10.48 -9.47 0.38
CA ASP A 80 -9.51 -10.54 0.18
C ASP A 80 -8.16 -10.00 -0.27
N ILE A 81 -7.23 -9.89 0.67
CA ILE A 81 -5.88 -9.35 0.43
C ILE A 81 -5.02 -10.20 -0.52
N LEU A 82 -5.50 -11.38 -0.91
CA LEU A 82 -4.88 -12.25 -1.90
C LEU A 82 -5.48 -12.07 -3.30
N ASP A 83 -6.61 -11.37 -3.41
CA ASP A 83 -7.26 -11.05 -4.67
C ASP A 83 -6.53 -9.89 -5.37
N PHE A 84 -6.24 -10.09 -6.65
CA PHE A 84 -5.59 -9.11 -7.52
C PHE A 84 -6.32 -7.77 -7.60
N ASP A 85 -7.64 -7.80 -7.41
CA ASP A 85 -8.47 -6.59 -7.40
C ASP A 85 -8.21 -5.69 -6.19
N SER A 86 -7.60 -6.22 -5.13
CA SER A 86 -7.17 -5.48 -3.95
C SER A 86 -5.78 -4.84 -4.09
N GLN A 87 -5.16 -4.88 -5.29
CA GLN A 87 -3.85 -4.29 -5.51
C GLN A 87 -3.82 -2.78 -5.21
N ASN A 88 -2.63 -2.27 -4.89
CA ASN A 88 -2.31 -0.88 -4.54
C ASN A 88 -2.98 -0.37 -3.26
N GLU A 89 -3.91 -1.11 -2.66
CA GLU A 89 -4.52 -0.72 -1.40
C GLU A 89 -3.47 -0.61 -0.28
N ILE A 90 -3.62 0.41 0.57
CA ILE A 90 -2.94 0.46 1.85
C ILE A 90 -3.84 -0.21 2.87
N ILE A 91 -3.43 -1.37 3.37
CA ILE A 91 -4.16 -2.10 4.38
C ILE A 91 -3.69 -1.78 5.79
N THR A 92 -4.64 -1.90 6.71
CA THR A 92 -4.44 -1.80 8.16
C THR A 92 -5.10 -2.98 8.88
N ASN A 93 -4.82 -3.13 10.17
CA ASN A 93 -5.45 -4.11 11.06
C ASN A 93 -5.29 -5.57 10.61
N LEU A 94 -4.12 -5.91 10.06
CA LEU A 94 -3.72 -7.29 9.81
C LEU A 94 -2.68 -7.72 10.85
N SER A 95 -3.09 -8.54 11.80
CA SER A 95 -2.18 -9.12 12.80
C SER A 95 -1.77 -10.55 12.44
N GLY A 96 -0.53 -10.91 12.76
CA GLY A 96 -0.01 -12.24 12.49
C GLY A 96 1.40 -12.46 13.03
N ILE A 97 1.90 -13.68 12.86
CA ILE A 97 3.27 -14.06 13.21
C ILE A 97 4.13 -14.00 11.95
N TYR A 98 5.20 -13.21 11.98
CA TYR A 98 6.17 -13.18 10.90
C TYR A 98 7.12 -14.37 10.99
N LYS A 99 7.16 -15.20 9.94
CA LYS A 99 8.07 -16.35 9.86
C LYS A 99 8.58 -16.55 8.45
N LYS A 100 9.91 -16.64 8.31
CA LYS A 100 10.61 -16.93 7.03
C LYS A 100 10.11 -16.09 5.82
N GLY A 101 9.89 -14.79 6.01
CA GLY A 101 9.45 -13.88 4.94
C GLY A 101 7.93 -13.79 4.73
N TYR A 102 7.14 -14.48 5.53
CA TYR A 102 5.68 -14.48 5.44
C TYR A 102 5.05 -14.01 6.74
N LEU A 103 3.95 -13.27 6.62
CA LEU A 103 3.03 -13.03 7.72
C LEU A 103 1.99 -14.16 7.73
N HIS A 104 1.96 -14.92 8.82
CA HIS A 104 0.97 -15.97 9.06
C HIS A 104 -0.19 -15.38 9.89
N TYR A 105 -1.40 -15.44 9.37
CA TYR A 105 -2.59 -14.81 9.98
C TYR A 105 -3.80 -15.74 9.90
N LEU A 106 -4.84 -15.41 10.65
CA LEU A 106 -6.13 -16.10 10.61
C LEU A 106 -7.15 -15.24 9.89
N LYS A 107 -7.88 -15.84 8.94
CA LYS A 107 -9.06 -15.23 8.31
C LYS A 107 -10.23 -16.19 8.49
N LYS A 108 -11.25 -15.78 9.25
CA LYS A 108 -12.39 -16.65 9.60
C LYS A 108 -11.93 -18.03 10.12
N ASN A 109 -10.99 -18.05 11.07
CA ASN A 109 -10.35 -19.25 11.65
C ASN A 109 -9.53 -20.12 10.68
N VAL A 110 -9.35 -19.71 9.43
CA VAL A 110 -8.49 -20.40 8.47
C VAL A 110 -7.09 -19.80 8.48
N LYS A 111 -6.06 -20.65 8.62
CA LYS A 111 -4.66 -20.25 8.53
C LYS A 111 -4.33 -19.81 7.10
N LYS A 112 -3.94 -18.56 6.93
CA LYS A 112 -3.45 -17.99 5.67
C LYS A 112 -2.06 -17.41 5.88
N LYS A 113 -1.37 -17.13 4.76
CA LYS A 113 -0.10 -16.42 4.77
C LYS A 113 0.02 -15.50 3.56
N ILE A 114 0.72 -14.39 3.75
CA ILE A 114 1.07 -13.45 2.69
C ILE A 114 2.53 -13.05 2.84
N LYS A 115 3.24 -12.88 1.73
CA LYS A 115 4.66 -12.51 1.75
C LYS A 115 4.79 -11.08 2.28
N LEU A 116 5.73 -10.85 3.20
CA LEU A 116 6.21 -9.50 3.49
C LEU A 116 7.45 -9.25 2.65
N TYR A 117 7.47 -8.12 1.96
CA TYR A 117 8.59 -7.70 1.15
C TYR A 117 9.05 -6.32 1.58
N SER A 118 10.37 -6.12 1.62
CA SER A 118 10.94 -4.79 1.67
C SER A 118 12.16 -4.74 0.77
N LYS A 119 12.39 -3.59 0.14
CA LYS A 119 13.63 -3.36 -0.60
C LYS A 119 14.84 -3.42 0.35
N ASN A 120 14.70 -2.89 1.57
CA ASN A 120 15.69 -3.06 2.63
C ASN A 120 15.20 -4.13 3.61
N ARG A 121 15.85 -5.30 3.60
CA ARG A 121 15.46 -6.43 4.46
C ARG A 121 15.56 -6.13 5.95
N SER A 122 16.35 -5.14 6.38
CA SER A 122 16.44 -4.75 7.80
C SER A 122 15.14 -4.14 8.33
N LEU A 123 14.23 -3.70 7.44
CA LEU A 123 12.91 -3.19 7.82
C LEU A 123 11.90 -4.30 8.09
N LEU A 124 12.23 -5.57 7.82
CA LEU A 124 11.32 -6.67 8.08
C LEU A 124 11.36 -7.05 9.58
N PRO A 125 10.25 -7.53 10.15
CA PRO A 125 10.25 -8.04 11.52
C PRO A 125 11.26 -9.18 11.71
N LYS A 126 11.66 -9.44 12.95
CA LYS A 126 12.45 -10.63 13.29
C LYS A 126 11.57 -11.87 13.21
N ASN A 127 12.17 -12.98 12.80
CA ASN A 127 11.48 -14.26 12.69
C ASN A 127 10.89 -14.68 14.05
N GLY A 128 9.60 -15.04 14.06
CA GLY A 128 8.84 -15.39 15.27
C GLY A 128 8.06 -14.23 15.90
N GLN A 129 8.30 -12.98 15.50
CA GLN A 129 7.58 -11.84 16.07
C GLN A 129 6.11 -11.83 15.67
N LYS A 130 5.25 -11.55 16.65
CA LYS A 130 3.87 -11.15 16.41
C LYS A 130 3.87 -9.68 16.03
N ILE A 131 3.21 -9.33 14.94
CA ILE A 131 3.12 -7.95 14.46
C ILE A 131 1.69 -7.58 14.12
N ASN A 132 1.41 -6.28 14.07
CA ASN A 132 0.22 -5.71 13.46
C ASN A 132 0.62 -4.76 12.32
N ILE A 133 0.04 -4.95 11.13
CA ILE A 133 0.23 -4.05 9.99
C ILE A 133 -0.55 -2.76 10.21
N ILE A 134 0.14 -1.62 10.16
CA ILE A 134 -0.41 -0.26 10.31
C ILE A 134 -0.67 0.37 8.94
N SER A 135 0.26 0.22 8.00
CA SER A 135 0.14 0.78 6.64
C SER A 135 0.89 -0.07 5.61
N GLY A 136 0.35 -1.26 5.32
CA GLY A 136 0.94 -2.19 4.36
C GLY A 136 0.43 -1.96 2.94
N HIS A 137 1.33 -1.74 1.97
CA HIS A 137 0.93 -1.64 0.57
C HIS A 137 0.74 -3.06 -0.02
N LEU A 138 -0.50 -3.40 -0.39
CA LEU A 138 -0.81 -4.61 -1.15
C LEU A 138 -0.33 -4.50 -2.59
N SER A 139 0.66 -5.32 -2.92
CA SER A 139 1.27 -5.38 -4.25
C SER A 139 1.22 -6.79 -4.79
N PHE A 140 1.37 -6.91 -6.11
CA PHE A 140 1.45 -8.19 -6.81
C PHE A 140 2.74 -8.27 -7.59
N TYR A 141 3.46 -9.37 -7.43
CA TYR A 141 4.66 -9.65 -8.20
C TYR A 141 4.55 -11.03 -8.84
N LYS A 142 4.52 -11.07 -10.19
CA LYS A 142 4.31 -12.31 -10.95
C LYS A 142 3.06 -13.05 -10.46
N SER A 143 1.95 -12.31 -10.33
CA SER A 143 0.64 -12.80 -9.87
C SER A 143 0.59 -13.33 -8.43
N LYS A 144 1.59 -13.02 -7.59
CA LYS A 144 1.58 -13.38 -6.17
C LYS A 144 1.41 -12.13 -5.31
N ALA A 145 0.39 -12.16 -4.44
CA ALA A 145 0.13 -11.12 -3.46
C ALA A 145 1.28 -11.00 -2.45
N GLN A 146 1.63 -9.76 -2.11
CA GLN A 146 2.62 -9.44 -1.10
C GLN A 146 2.29 -8.09 -0.44
N ILE A 147 2.72 -7.91 0.80
CA ILE A 147 2.66 -6.62 1.50
C ILE A 147 4.05 -6.01 1.43
N ILE A 148 4.15 -4.80 0.88
CA ILE A 148 5.40 -4.05 0.87
C ILE A 148 5.51 -3.20 2.14
N ILE A 149 6.61 -3.39 2.86
CA ILE A 149 7.05 -2.59 4.01
C ILE A 149 8.11 -1.61 3.52
N TYR A 150 7.81 -0.31 3.56
CA TYR A 150 8.71 0.76 3.14
C TYR A 150 9.42 1.46 4.31
N LYS A 151 8.91 1.33 5.53
CA LYS A 151 9.47 1.90 6.77
C LYS A 151 9.03 1.11 7.99
N GLU A 152 9.77 1.26 9.09
CA GLU A 152 9.51 0.54 10.35
C GLU A 152 8.10 0.82 10.89
N SER A 153 7.61 2.06 10.76
CA SER A 153 6.26 2.44 11.20
C SER A 153 5.11 1.87 10.36
N ASP A 154 5.38 1.08 9.33
CA ASP A 154 4.32 0.37 8.60
C ASP A 154 3.75 -0.83 9.40
N PHE A 155 4.40 -1.23 10.50
CA PHE A 155 3.89 -2.22 11.45
C PHE A 155 4.32 -1.91 12.89
N SER A 156 3.65 -2.52 13.86
CA SER A 156 4.10 -2.60 15.25
C SER A 156 4.44 -4.04 15.62
N VAL A 157 5.38 -4.23 16.54
CA VAL A 157 5.62 -5.51 17.19
C VAL A 157 4.75 -5.58 18.44
N ASN A 158 4.08 -6.71 18.65
CA ASN A 158 3.22 -6.99 19.80
C ASN A 158 3.87 -8.00 20.75
#